data_AF-A0A5B7F1P3-F1
#
_entry.id   AF-A0A5B7F1P3-F1
#
_cell.length_a   1.000
_cell.length_b   1.000
_cell.length_c   1.000
_cell.angle_alpha   90.00
_cell.angle_beta   90.00
_cell.angle_gamma   90.00
#
_symmetry.space_group_name_H-M   'P 1'
#
loop_
_entity.id
_entity.type
_entity.pdbx_description
1 polymer ?
#
loop_
_entity_poly.entity_id
_entity_poly.type
_entity_poly.pdbx_seq_one_letter_code
_entity_poly.pdbx_strand_id
1 'polypeptide(L)'
;MSFRLVRQSKFRHVYGTCLKREQCFDNIRVSKSSWDSTFCAVNPKFCAIIVESGGGGAFIVLPLNKVNKAGRIPPDHPLVGGHKGPVLDIAWDPFNDNVIASGSEDCVVKVWQIPDYGLVT
;
A
#
# COMPACT_ATOMS: atom_id res chain seq x y z
N MET A 1 -25.20 -28.96 36.01
CA MET A 1 -25.15 -28.15 34.77
C MET A 1 -24.02 -27.15 34.91
N SER A 2 -22.95 -27.27 34.12
CA SER A 2 -21.80 -26.35 34.22
C SER A 2 -22.17 -25.04 33.52
N PHE A 3 -22.31 -23.96 34.28
CA PHE A 3 -22.44 -22.61 33.75
C PHE A 3 -21.11 -22.22 33.11
N ARG A 4 -21.02 -22.36 31.78
CA ARG A 4 -19.88 -21.88 30.99
C ARG A 4 -20.02 -20.36 30.81
N LEU A 5 -19.64 -19.61 31.85
CA LEU A 5 -19.84 -18.16 31.98
C LEU A 5 -19.06 -17.33 30.95
N VAL A 6 -18.09 -17.92 30.24
CA VAL A 6 -17.19 -17.18 29.34
C VAL A 6 -17.14 -17.84 27.97
N ARG A 7 -17.43 -17.07 26.91
CA ARG A 7 -17.28 -17.48 25.51
C ARG A 7 -15.83 -17.87 25.24
N GLN A 8 -15.60 -19.11 24.84
CA GLN A 8 -14.27 -19.54 24.41
C GLN A 8 -13.92 -18.92 23.06
N SER A 9 -12.79 -18.23 22.99
CA SER A 9 -12.20 -17.73 21.75
C SER A 9 -10.72 -18.08 21.73
N LYS A 10 -10.25 -18.67 20.63
CA LYS A 10 -8.82 -18.91 20.40
C LYS A 10 -8.04 -17.59 20.24
N PHE A 11 -8.74 -16.49 19.95
CA PHE A 11 -8.15 -15.17 19.73
C PHE A 11 -8.18 -14.27 20.97
N ARG A 12 -8.51 -14.83 22.15
CA ARG A 12 -8.65 -14.06 23.39
C ARG A 12 -7.39 -13.25 23.77
N HIS A 13 -6.22 -13.69 23.30
CA HIS A 13 -4.93 -13.11 23.62
C HIS A 13 -4.18 -12.60 22.37
N VAL A 14 -4.89 -12.27 21.29
CA VAL A 14 -4.27 -11.61 20.13
C VAL A 14 -3.92 -10.16 20.49
N TYR A 15 -2.68 -9.76 20.23
CA TYR A 15 -2.21 -8.38 20.40
C TYR A 15 -1.32 -7.98 19.22
N GLY A 16 -1.30 -6.69 18.89
CA GLY A 16 -0.43 -6.15 17.84
C GLY A 16 0.96 -5.84 18.37
N THR A 17 1.99 -6.09 17.57
CA THR A 17 3.37 -5.66 17.84
C THR A 17 3.84 -4.82 16.67
N CYS A 18 4.21 -3.57 16.94
CA CYS A 18 4.74 -2.69 15.91
C CYS A 18 6.16 -3.13 15.50
N LEU A 19 6.47 -2.99 14.22
CA LEU A 19 7.83 -3.19 13.72
C LEU A 19 8.77 -2.08 14.20
N LYS A 20 10.07 -2.38 14.24
CA LYS A 20 11.09 -1.37 14.54
C LYS A 20 11.21 -0.39 13.38
N ARG A 21 11.69 0.82 13.65
CA ARG A 21 11.74 1.92 12.66
C ARG A 21 12.59 1.56 11.44
N GLU A 22 13.63 0.76 11.60
CA GLU A 22 14.50 0.24 10.54
C GLU A 22 13.85 -0.83 9.64
N GLN A 23 12.63 -1.25 9.97
CA GLN A 23 11.81 -2.14 9.15
C GLN A 23 10.58 -1.42 8.58
N CYS A 24 10.49 -0.10 8.78
CA CYS A 24 9.40 0.73 8.30
C CYS A 24 9.87 1.56 7.10
N PHE A 25 8.95 1.85 6.18
CA PHE A 25 9.21 2.80 5.12
C PHE A 25 9.03 4.23 5.63
N ASP A 26 10.05 5.07 5.47
CA ASP A 26 10.03 6.47 5.86
C ASP A 26 10.15 7.40 4.62
N ASN A 27 9.80 8.68 4.78
CA ASN A 27 9.87 9.72 3.76
C ASN A 27 8.92 9.49 2.56
N ILE A 28 7.75 8.89 2.81
CA ILE A 28 6.66 8.76 1.83
C ILE A 28 5.68 9.92 2.01
N ARG A 29 5.39 10.63 0.91
CA ARG A 29 4.40 11.72 0.89
C ARG A 29 3.00 11.17 0.67
N VAL A 30 2.40 10.58 1.70
CA VAL A 30 1.05 10.00 1.64
C VAL A 30 0.02 11.06 1.22
N SER A 31 -0.96 10.67 0.42
CA SER A 31 -2.05 11.56 -0.01
C SER A 31 -2.80 12.16 1.18
N LYS A 32 -3.17 13.44 1.05
CA LYS A 32 -4.02 14.18 2.00
C LYS A 32 -5.47 14.34 1.52
N SER A 33 -5.85 13.64 0.46
CA SER A 33 -7.23 13.68 -0.05
C SER A 33 -8.23 13.27 1.03
N SER A 34 -9.36 13.98 1.10
CA SER A 34 -10.47 13.64 2.01
C SER A 34 -11.33 12.53 1.40
N TRP A 35 -10.81 11.31 1.39
CA TRP A 35 -11.49 10.12 0.85
C TRP A 35 -11.36 8.94 1.81
N ASP A 36 -12.39 8.11 1.93
CA ASP A 36 -12.50 7.06 2.97
C ASP A 36 -11.83 5.72 2.59
N SER A 37 -10.98 5.69 1.57
CA SER A 37 -10.21 4.49 1.24
C SER A 37 -8.98 4.34 2.15
N THR A 38 -8.36 3.17 2.14
CA THR A 38 -7.21 2.88 3.01
C THR A 38 -5.92 3.54 2.56
N PHE A 39 -5.87 4.12 1.35
CA PHE A 39 -4.68 4.69 0.68
C PHE A 39 -3.47 3.75 0.57
N CYS A 40 -3.64 2.48 0.92
CA CYS A 40 -2.58 1.49 1.00
C CYS A 40 -3.15 0.12 0.61
N ALA A 41 -2.41 -0.60 -0.23
CA ALA A 41 -2.71 -1.96 -0.63
C ALA A 41 -1.41 -2.78 -0.63
N VAL A 42 -1.45 -3.98 -0.05
CA VAL A 42 -0.26 -4.82 0.13
C VAL A 42 -0.56 -6.23 -0.38
N ASN A 43 0.42 -6.83 -1.05
CA ASN A 43 0.41 -8.24 -1.44
C ASN A 43 1.73 -8.90 -0.98
N PRO A 44 1.97 -10.21 -1.23
CA PRO A 44 3.19 -10.89 -0.80
C PRO A 44 4.50 -10.30 -1.36
N LYS A 45 4.47 -9.58 -2.49
CA LYS A 45 5.66 -9.02 -3.14
C LYS A 45 5.87 -7.53 -2.88
N PHE A 46 4.81 -6.75 -2.79
CA PHE A 46 4.84 -5.29 -2.85
C PHE A 46 3.89 -4.62 -1.85
N CYS A 47 4.28 -3.43 -1.41
CA CYS A 47 3.44 -2.47 -0.69
C CYS A 47 3.20 -1.26 -1.60
N ALA A 48 1.94 -0.96 -1.90
CA ALA A 48 1.55 0.22 -2.67
C ALA A 48 0.86 1.24 -1.77
N ILE A 49 1.24 2.52 -1.91
CA ILE A 49 0.71 3.62 -1.12
C ILE A 49 0.37 4.79 -2.04
N ILE A 50 -0.81 5.36 -1.91
CA ILE A 50 -1.22 6.55 -2.66
C ILE A 50 -0.44 7.77 -2.15
N VAL A 51 0.17 8.52 -3.07
CA VAL A 51 1.00 9.68 -2.73
C VAL A 51 0.43 10.97 -3.29
N GLU A 52 0.74 12.06 -2.61
CA GLU A 52 0.43 13.40 -3.10
C GLU A 52 1.33 13.76 -4.29
N SER A 53 0.73 14.18 -5.40
CA SER A 53 1.42 14.62 -6.62
C SER A 53 0.90 15.96 -7.07
N GLY A 54 1.80 16.91 -7.37
CA GLY A 54 1.46 18.31 -7.66
C GLY A 54 0.81 18.58 -9.02
N GLY A 55 0.58 17.56 -9.87
CA GLY A 55 0.10 17.74 -11.24
C GLY A 55 -0.76 16.59 -11.78
N GLY A 56 -1.33 15.76 -10.90
CA GLY A 56 -2.14 14.60 -11.26
C GLY A 56 -2.22 13.60 -10.12
N GLY A 57 -2.50 12.34 -10.43
CA GLY A 57 -2.56 11.25 -9.46
C GLY A 57 -1.38 10.31 -9.60
N ALA A 58 -0.79 9.93 -8.46
CA ALA A 58 0.27 8.94 -8.42
C ALA A 58 0.18 8.06 -7.16
N PHE A 59 0.81 6.90 -7.24
CA PHE A 59 1.05 6.02 -6.09
C PHE A 59 2.46 5.45 -6.17
N ILE A 60 3.04 5.12 -5.03
CA ILE A 60 4.35 4.47 -4.93
C ILE A 60 4.15 2.95 -4.80
N VAL A 61 5.08 2.17 -5.36
CA VAL A 61 5.12 0.71 -5.19
C VAL A 61 6.51 0.31 -4.67
N LEU A 62 6.53 -0.35 -3.52
CA LEU A 62 7.75 -0.71 -2.78
C LEU A 62 7.85 -2.23 -2.63
N PRO A 63 8.97 -2.87 -3.07
CA PRO A 63 9.17 -4.30 -2.87
C PRO A 63 9.34 -4.67 -1.39
N LEU A 64 8.56 -5.65 -0.91
CA LEU A 64 8.63 -6.15 0.47
C LEU A 64 9.95 -6.89 0.76
N ASN A 65 10.58 -7.49 -0.24
CA ASN A 65 11.89 -8.14 -0.06
C ASN A 65 12.99 -7.15 0.35
N LYS A 66 12.79 -5.85 0.15
CA LYS A 66 13.70 -4.80 0.59
C LYS A 66 13.40 -4.30 2.02
N VAL A 67 12.39 -4.84 2.71
CA VAL A 67 11.97 -4.42 4.07
C VAL A 67 13.07 -4.62 5.13
N ASN A 68 13.91 -5.65 5.00
CA ASN A 68 15.05 -5.84 5.91
C ASN A 68 16.21 -4.83 5.69
N LYS A 69 16.09 -3.99 4.65
CA LYS A 69 16.94 -2.82 4.39
C LYS A 69 16.10 -1.54 4.31
N ALA A 70 14.81 -1.58 4.67
CA ALA A 70 13.90 -0.47 4.48
C ALA A 70 14.20 0.62 5.50
N GLY A 71 14.97 1.59 5.05
CA GLY A 71 15.11 2.87 5.71
C GLY A 71 14.31 3.94 4.97
N ARG A 72 14.90 5.13 4.92
CA ARG A 72 14.37 6.29 4.24
C ARG A 72 14.28 6.05 2.74
N ILE A 73 13.07 6.13 2.17
CA ILE A 73 12.86 6.09 0.72
C ILE A 73 13.41 7.40 0.13
N PRO A 74 14.22 7.34 -0.95
CA PRO A 74 14.79 8.55 -1.52
C PRO A 74 13.68 9.37 -2.23
N PRO A 75 13.75 10.71 -2.23
CA PRO A 75 12.68 11.56 -2.76
C PRO A 75 12.39 11.39 -4.25
N ASP A 76 13.36 10.88 -5.00
CA ASP A 76 13.35 10.61 -6.43
C ASP A 76 12.92 9.16 -6.76
N HIS A 77 12.44 8.39 -5.77
CA HIS A 77 11.92 7.06 -6.03
C HIS A 77 10.79 7.11 -7.09
N PRO A 78 10.83 6.24 -8.11
CA PRO A 78 9.84 6.24 -9.16
C PRO A 78 8.44 5.99 -8.62
N LEU A 79 7.46 6.68 -9.23
CA LEU A 79 6.05 6.59 -8.91
C LEU A 79 5.29 6.04 -10.11
N VAL A 80 4.18 5.35 -9.85
CA VAL A 80 3.21 5.02 -10.90
C VAL A 80 2.34 6.26 -11.12
N GLY A 81 2.68 7.02 -12.17
CA GLY A 81 1.91 8.17 -12.63
C GLY A 81 1.11 7.86 -13.88
N GLY A 82 0.24 8.79 -14.28
CA GLY A 82 -0.53 8.72 -15.53
C GLY A 82 -2.02 9.01 -15.36
N HIS A 83 -2.49 9.20 -14.13
CA HIS A 83 -3.80 9.79 -13.87
C HIS A 83 -3.73 11.32 -13.93
N LYS A 84 -4.80 11.95 -14.41
CA LYS A 84 -4.92 13.41 -14.54
C LYS A 84 -5.49 14.07 -13.28
N GLY A 85 -6.00 13.28 -12.34
CA GLY A 85 -6.49 13.72 -11.03
C GLY A 85 -5.98 12.79 -9.93
N PRO A 86 -6.20 13.14 -8.65
CA PRO A 86 -5.82 12.32 -7.51
C PRO A 86 -6.26 10.86 -7.66
N VAL A 87 -5.40 9.92 -7.26
CA VAL A 87 -5.78 8.51 -7.13
C VAL A 87 -6.56 8.37 -5.82
N LEU A 88 -7.74 7.77 -5.90
CA LEU A 88 -8.66 7.61 -4.78
C LEU A 88 -8.58 6.20 -4.18
N ASP A 89 -8.28 5.19 -4.98
CA ASP A 89 -8.22 3.81 -4.53
C ASP A 89 -7.24 2.98 -5.35
N ILE A 90 -6.68 1.94 -4.73
CA ILE A 90 -5.75 0.99 -5.34
C ILE A 90 -6.02 -0.42 -4.84
N ALA A 91 -5.97 -1.41 -5.74
CA ALA A 91 -6.19 -2.80 -5.39
C ALA A 91 -5.31 -3.74 -6.21
N TRP A 92 -4.62 -4.66 -5.53
CA TRP A 92 -3.86 -5.73 -6.19
C TRP A 92 -4.78 -6.79 -6.78
N ASP A 93 -4.37 -7.39 -7.90
CA ASP A 93 -5.01 -8.56 -8.46
C ASP A 93 -4.79 -9.78 -7.53
N PRO A 94 -5.85 -10.46 -7.06
CA PRO A 94 -5.71 -11.65 -6.21
C PRO A 94 -5.09 -12.85 -6.94
N PHE A 95 -4.99 -12.83 -8.27
CA PHE A 95 -4.43 -13.90 -9.08
C PHE A 95 -3.05 -13.57 -9.66
N ASN A 96 -2.60 -12.32 -9.56
CA ASN A 96 -1.31 -11.89 -10.09
C ASN A 96 -0.67 -10.80 -9.22
N ASP A 97 0.36 -11.18 -8.45
CA ASP A 97 1.08 -10.28 -7.53
C ASP A 97 1.78 -9.10 -8.22
N ASN A 98 1.87 -9.10 -9.55
CA ASN A 98 2.48 -8.03 -10.32
C ASN A 98 1.45 -7.10 -10.97
N VAL A 99 0.15 -7.31 -10.75
CA VAL A 99 -0.91 -6.49 -11.35
C VAL A 99 -1.65 -5.69 -10.28
N ILE A 100 -1.81 -4.39 -10.52
CA ILE A 100 -2.56 -3.49 -9.63
C ILE A 100 -3.50 -2.60 -10.44
N ALA A 101 -4.70 -2.38 -9.91
CA ALA A 101 -5.65 -1.41 -10.43
C ALA A 101 -5.63 -0.12 -9.60
N SER A 102 -5.83 1.02 -10.25
CA SER A 102 -5.99 2.33 -9.59
C SER A 102 -7.20 3.08 -10.14
N GLY A 103 -8.02 3.63 -9.24
CA GLY A 103 -9.16 4.50 -9.56
C GLY A 103 -8.88 5.94 -9.17
N SER A 104 -9.33 6.90 -9.96
CA SER A 104 -8.99 8.32 -9.79
C SER A 104 -10.18 9.25 -9.99
N GLU A 105 -10.06 10.48 -9.48
CA GLU A 105 -10.96 11.60 -9.78
C GLU A 105 -10.99 11.99 -11.26
N ASP A 106 -10.04 11.52 -12.08
CA ASP A 106 -10.11 11.69 -13.53
C ASP A 106 -11.18 10.81 -14.22
N CYS A 107 -12.00 10.11 -13.44
CA CYS A 107 -13.05 9.19 -13.89
C CYS A 107 -12.52 8.00 -14.70
N VAL A 108 -11.23 7.66 -14.55
CA VAL A 108 -10.60 6.51 -15.21
C VAL A 108 -10.09 5.51 -14.17
N VAL A 109 -10.24 4.24 -14.50
CA VAL A 109 -9.53 3.14 -13.83
C VAL A 109 -8.42 2.66 -14.73
N LYS A 110 -7.21 2.50 -14.19
CA LYS A 110 -6.05 1.98 -14.91
C LYS A 110 -5.57 0.69 -14.28
N VAL A 111 -5.04 -0.20 -15.10
CA VAL A 111 -4.42 -1.46 -14.69
C VAL A 111 -2.94 -1.41 -15.05
N TRP A 112 -2.09 -1.77 -14.10
CA TRP A 112 -0.65 -1.63 -14.22
C TRP A 112 0.03 -2.96 -13.99
N GLN A 113 1.02 -3.26 -14.83
CA GLN A 113 1.95 -4.36 -14.63
C GLN A 113 3.22 -3.82 -13.95
N ILE A 114 3.54 -4.34 -12.78
CA ILE A 114 4.71 -4.00 -11.99
C ILE A 114 5.83 -5.02 -12.28
N PRO A 115 7.05 -4.57 -12.66
CA PRO A 115 8.17 -5.48 -12.84
C PRO A 115 8.58 -6.17 -11.54
N ASP A 116 9.08 -7.42 -11.61
CA ASP A 116 9.49 -8.18 -10.42
C ASP A 116 10.63 -7.52 -9.62
N TYR A 117 11.51 -6.80 -10.30
CA TYR A 117 12.60 -6.05 -9.65
C TYR A 117 12.14 -4.73 -9.02
N GLY A 118 10.85 -4.39 -9.15
CA GLY A 118 10.25 -3.12 -8.73
C GLY A 118 10.30 -2.05 -9.81
N LEU A 119 9.87 -0.84 -9.46
CA LEU A 119 9.97 0.32 -10.34
C LEU A 119 11.44 0.76 -10.45
N VAL A 120 11.90 1.01 -11.67
CA VAL A 120 13.22 1.57 -11.98
C VAL A 120 13.05 2.93 -12.63
N THR A 121 14.04 3.80 -12.41
CA THR A 121 14.21 5.05 -13.15
C THR A 121 14.83 4.80 -14.52
#